data_AF-A0A239AVP0-F1
#
_entry.id   AF-A0A239AVP0-F1
#
_cell.length_a   1.000
_cell.length_b   1.000
_cell.length_c   1.000
_cell.angle_alpha   90.00
_cell.angle_beta   90.00
_cell.angle_gamma   90.00
#
_symmetry.space_group_name_H-M   'P 1'
#
loop_
_entity.id
_entity.type
_entity.pdbx_description
1 polymer ?
#
loop_
_entity_poly.entity_id
_entity_poly.type
_entity_poly.pdbx_seq_one_letter_code
_entity_poly.pdbx_strand_id
1 'polypeptide(L)'
;MNQLFGPQTRLDGVIFVASYGYSEIWQRNIDVVANNLSPYDIRSLLEWNRRQEVDNFSEVCNRIVDKHELTDGNGGPRWLLVLANKADLYWPTIAAAESYYRRGSSTDFDQHAQRMLSQLGSLAIDYRVLPVATQALDFRFGSSRGLITAQTQLTNDQCDASLLCLVETIGELCNG
;
A
#
# COMPACT_ATOMS: atom_id res chain seq x y z
N MET A 1 7.39 -5.49 14.64
CA MET A 1 6.11 -4.76 14.49
C MET A 1 5.41 -4.52 15.84
N ASN A 2 5.29 -5.50 16.75
CA ASN A 2 4.59 -5.33 18.04
C ASN A 2 5.13 -4.21 18.96
N GLN A 3 6.41 -3.85 18.88
CA GLN A 3 6.97 -2.75 19.67
C GLN A 3 6.54 -1.36 19.19
N LEU A 4 6.22 -1.20 17.89
CA LEU A 4 5.83 0.10 17.31
C LEU A 4 4.41 0.51 17.74
N PHE A 5 3.51 -0.46 17.87
CA PHE A 5 2.13 -0.25 18.32
C PHE A 5 1.94 -0.50 19.83
N GLY A 6 3.03 -0.62 20.59
CA GLY A 6 2.97 -0.81 22.05
C GLY A 6 2.58 0.49 22.78
N PRO A 7 2.05 0.41 24.02
CA PRO A 7 1.49 1.57 24.74
C PRO A 7 2.51 2.68 25.03
N GLN A 8 3.79 2.32 25.20
CA GLN A 8 4.87 3.24 25.57
C GLN A 8 5.47 4.01 24.37
N THR A 9 5.16 3.60 23.14
CA THR A 9 5.76 4.18 21.92
C THR A 9 4.83 5.25 21.36
N ARG A 10 5.29 6.48 21.15
CA ARG A 10 4.52 7.45 20.36
C ARG A 10 4.69 7.13 18.87
N LEU A 11 3.57 7.10 18.14
CA LEU A 11 3.56 6.88 16.70
C LEU A 11 2.93 8.11 16.04
N ASP A 12 3.70 8.90 15.29
CA ASP A 12 3.17 10.13 14.69
C ASP A 12 2.40 9.86 13.39
N GLY A 13 2.76 8.81 12.65
CA GLY A 13 2.08 8.43 11.42
C GLY A 13 2.47 7.05 10.91
N VAL A 14 1.70 6.56 9.95
CA VAL A 14 1.89 5.25 9.33
C VAL A 14 1.96 5.39 7.82
N ILE A 15 2.97 4.78 7.21
CA ILE A 15 3.04 4.60 5.76
C ILE A 15 2.70 3.14 5.46
N PHE A 16 1.60 2.92 4.74
CA PHE A 16 1.27 1.61 4.18
C PHE A 16 1.71 1.56 2.72
N VAL A 17 2.54 0.59 2.36
CA VAL A 17 3.05 0.45 0.99
C VAL A 17 2.31 -0.69 0.29
N ALA A 18 1.56 -0.33 -0.75
CA ALA A 18 0.96 -1.25 -1.70
C ALA A 18 1.69 -1.14 -3.04
N SER A 19 1.40 -2.02 -4.00
CA SER A 19 2.01 -1.91 -5.34
C SER A 19 1.00 -2.19 -6.46
N TYR A 20 -0.29 -1.98 -6.20
CA TYR A 20 -1.37 -2.27 -7.15
C TYR A 20 -1.31 -3.70 -7.70
N GLY A 21 -0.86 -4.63 -6.87
CA GLY A 21 -0.65 -6.03 -7.22
C GLY A 21 0.74 -6.37 -7.77
N TYR A 22 1.63 -5.41 -8.02
CA TYR A 22 3.00 -5.66 -8.51
C TYR A 22 4.02 -5.97 -7.38
N SER A 23 3.51 -6.41 -6.24
CA SER A 23 4.30 -6.82 -5.09
C SER A 23 5.21 -8.00 -5.46
N GLU A 24 6.45 -7.96 -4.97
CA GLU A 24 7.39 -9.06 -5.15
C GLU A 24 7.05 -10.22 -4.22
N ILE A 25 7.10 -11.43 -4.76
CA ILE A 25 6.89 -12.65 -4.01
C ILE A 25 8.25 -13.24 -3.67
N TRP A 26 8.47 -13.49 -2.39
CA TRP A 26 9.69 -14.14 -1.90
C TRP A 26 9.97 -15.42 -2.66
N GLN A 27 11.22 -15.63 -3.06
CA GLN A 27 11.63 -16.74 -3.93
C GLN A 27 11.15 -18.11 -3.43
N ARG A 28 11.18 -18.34 -2.12
CA ARG A 28 10.71 -19.58 -1.48
C ARG A 28 9.20 -19.87 -1.65
N ASN A 29 8.41 -18.85 -1.97
CA ASN A 29 6.95 -18.93 -2.09
C ASN A 29 6.48 -18.84 -3.56
N ILE A 30 7.38 -18.62 -4.52
CA ILE A 30 7.01 -18.38 -5.93
C ILE A 30 6.18 -19.53 -6.50
N ASP A 31 6.62 -20.78 -6.34
CA ASP A 31 5.89 -21.92 -6.89
C ASP A 31 4.58 -22.18 -6.15
N VAL A 32 4.51 -21.86 -4.85
CA VAL A 32 3.26 -21.92 -4.08
C VAL A 32 2.23 -20.95 -4.67
N VAL A 33 2.63 -19.70 -4.93
CA VAL A 33 1.74 -18.71 -5.55
C VAL A 33 1.39 -19.13 -6.97
N ALA A 34 2.38 -19.52 -7.77
CA ALA A 34 2.19 -19.94 -9.16
C ALA A 34 1.17 -21.07 -9.31
N ASN A 35 1.16 -22.03 -8.38
CA ASN A 35 0.19 -23.14 -8.37
C ASN A 35 -1.24 -22.70 -8.02
N ASN A 36 -1.41 -21.57 -7.33
CA ASN A 36 -2.70 -20.98 -7.02
C ASN A 36 -3.22 -20.02 -8.10
N LEU A 37 -2.41 -19.72 -9.13
CA LEU A 37 -2.85 -18.88 -10.25
C LEU A 37 -3.63 -19.72 -11.28
N SER A 38 -4.88 -19.32 -11.51
CA SER A 38 -5.72 -19.91 -12.56
C SER A 38 -6.57 -18.82 -13.22
N PRO A 39 -6.25 -18.39 -14.45
CA PRO A 39 -5.10 -18.79 -15.29
C PRO A 39 -3.72 -18.36 -14.73
N TYR A 40 -2.63 -18.92 -15.30
CA TYR A 40 -1.26 -18.46 -15.02
C TYR A 40 -0.92 -17.26 -15.90
N ASP A 41 -1.40 -16.08 -15.51
CA ASP A 41 -1.13 -14.83 -16.21
C ASP A 41 -0.95 -13.65 -15.25
N ILE A 42 -0.53 -12.51 -15.80
CA ILE A 42 -0.32 -11.28 -15.02
C ILE A 42 -1.58 -10.84 -14.30
N ARG A 43 -2.77 -10.97 -14.91
CA ARG A 43 -4.01 -10.48 -14.32
C ARG A 43 -4.35 -11.26 -13.05
N SER A 44 -4.29 -12.58 -13.11
CA SER A 44 -4.52 -13.45 -11.95
C SER A 44 -3.47 -13.23 -10.86
N LEU A 45 -2.21 -13.00 -11.23
CA LEU A 45 -1.16 -12.66 -10.27
C LEU A 45 -1.43 -11.32 -9.56
N LEU A 46 -1.76 -10.27 -10.31
CA LEU A 46 -2.07 -8.95 -9.74
C LEU A 46 -3.31 -9.00 -8.85
N GLU A 47 -4.32 -9.80 -9.19
CA GLU A 47 -5.50 -10.00 -8.35
C GLU A 47 -5.15 -10.75 -7.06
N TRP A 48 -4.37 -11.83 -7.15
CA TRP A 48 -3.89 -12.56 -5.97
C TRP A 48 -3.10 -11.64 -5.03
N ASN A 49 -2.13 -10.89 -5.56
CA ASN A 49 -1.33 -9.95 -4.79
C ASN A 49 -2.20 -8.85 -4.17
N ARG A 50 -3.18 -8.29 -4.90
CA ARG A 50 -4.10 -7.28 -4.33
C ARG A 50 -4.92 -7.80 -3.17
N ARG A 51 -5.35 -9.06 -3.18
CA ARG A 51 -6.01 -9.68 -2.01
C ARG A 51 -5.08 -9.72 -0.79
N GLN A 52 -3.81 -10.08 -1.00
CA GLN A 52 -2.81 -10.03 0.08
C GLN A 52 -2.55 -8.60 0.58
N GLU A 53 -2.54 -7.62 -0.32
CA GLU A 53 -2.46 -6.21 0.05
C GLU A 53 -3.65 -5.78 0.93
N VAL A 54 -4.88 -6.20 0.59
CA VAL A 54 -6.10 -5.95 1.39
C VAL A 54 -5.97 -6.58 2.78
N ASP A 55 -5.56 -7.85 2.87
CA ASP A 55 -5.42 -8.56 4.15
C ASP A 55 -4.39 -7.85 5.06
N ASN A 56 -3.23 -7.48 4.51
CA ASN A 56 -2.19 -6.74 5.21
C ASN A 56 -2.68 -5.35 5.64
N PHE A 57 -3.44 -4.66 4.79
CA PHE A 57 -4.00 -3.35 5.10
C PHE A 57 -5.03 -3.43 6.24
N SER A 58 -5.89 -4.45 6.25
CA SER A 58 -6.81 -4.69 7.35
C SER A 58 -6.08 -4.88 8.67
N GLU A 59 -4.95 -5.60 8.68
CA GLU A 59 -4.14 -5.76 9.89
C GLU A 59 -3.58 -4.42 10.38
N VAL A 60 -3.07 -3.59 9.47
CA VAL A 60 -2.55 -2.26 9.80
C VAL A 60 -3.66 -1.36 10.36
N CYS A 61 -4.84 -1.33 9.73
CA CYS A 61 -6.00 -0.61 10.24
C CYS A 61 -6.37 -1.02 11.66
N ASN A 62 -6.43 -2.33 11.94
CA ASN A 62 -6.74 -2.83 13.29
C ASN A 62 -5.66 -2.40 14.30
N ARG A 63 -4.37 -2.50 13.95
CA ARG A 63 -3.26 -2.06 14.82
C ARG A 63 -3.31 -0.56 15.11
N ILE A 64 -3.76 0.26 14.16
CA ILE A 64 -3.95 1.70 14.37
C ILE A 64 -5.06 1.94 15.40
N VAL A 65 -6.19 1.22 15.28
CA VAL A 65 -7.30 1.29 16.24
C VAL A 65 -6.83 0.89 17.63
N ASP A 66 -6.22 -0.28 17.77
CA ASP A 66 -5.69 -0.79 19.04
C ASP A 66 -4.74 0.23 19.69
N LYS A 67 -3.91 0.89 18.88
CA LYS A 67 -2.96 1.89 19.38
C LYS A 67 -3.63 3.15 19.90
N HIS A 68 -4.65 3.64 19.22
CA HIS A 68 -5.46 4.77 19.70
C HIS A 68 -6.16 4.42 21.01
N GLU A 69 -6.74 3.22 21.12
CA GLU A 69 -7.38 2.75 22.35
C GLU A 69 -6.37 2.63 23.52
N LEU A 70 -5.19 2.04 23.28
CA LEU A 70 -4.15 1.87 24.30
C LEU A 70 -3.51 3.18 24.80
N THR A 71 -3.72 4.29 24.09
CA THR A 71 -3.10 5.59 24.43
C THR A 71 -4.11 6.70 24.70
N ASP A 72 -5.39 6.34 24.90
CA ASP A 72 -6.49 7.29 25.07
C ASP A 72 -6.50 8.38 23.97
N GLY A 73 -6.17 7.99 22.74
CA GLY A 73 -6.09 8.87 21.57
C GLY A 73 -4.86 9.79 21.48
N ASN A 74 -4.01 9.85 22.51
CA ASN A 74 -2.90 10.82 22.58
C ASN A 74 -1.55 10.29 22.06
N GLY A 75 -1.44 9.00 21.78
CA GLY A 75 -0.20 8.37 21.28
C GLY A 75 -0.36 7.63 19.96
N GLY A 76 -1.55 7.66 19.37
CA GLY A 76 -1.85 7.06 18.06
C GLY A 76 -1.40 7.92 16.88
N PRO A 77 -1.31 7.32 15.68
CA PRO A 77 -0.89 8.04 14.48
C PRO A 77 -1.90 9.12 14.11
N ARG A 78 -1.36 10.29 13.74
CA ARG A 78 -2.10 11.46 13.27
C ARG A 78 -2.40 11.39 11.78
N TRP A 79 -1.64 10.58 11.04
CA TRP A 79 -1.87 10.36 9.61
C TRP A 79 -1.57 8.92 9.19
N LEU A 80 -2.24 8.52 8.11
CA LEU A 80 -2.02 7.29 7.36
C LEU A 80 -1.83 7.64 5.88
N LEU A 81 -0.64 7.36 5.35
CA LEU A 81 -0.32 7.52 3.94
C LEU A 81 -0.28 6.15 3.27
N VAL A 82 -1.19 5.92 2.32
CA VAL A 82 -1.15 4.74 1.45
C VAL A 82 -0.33 5.07 0.20
N LEU A 83 0.88 4.52 0.15
CA LEU A 83 1.74 4.59 -1.03
C LEU A 83 1.40 3.47 -1.99
N ALA A 84 0.83 3.83 -3.14
CA ALA A 84 0.71 2.91 -4.26
C ALA A 84 2.03 2.95 -5.04
N ASN A 85 2.98 2.10 -4.66
CA ASN A 85 4.31 2.03 -5.23
C ASN A 85 4.32 1.31 -6.60
N LYS A 86 5.43 1.41 -7.33
CA LYS A 86 5.63 0.87 -8.68
C LYS A 86 4.67 1.49 -9.71
N ALA A 87 4.37 2.78 -9.55
CA ALA A 87 3.55 3.53 -10.49
C ALA A 87 4.13 3.54 -11.92
N ASP A 88 5.40 3.20 -12.08
CA ASP A 88 6.03 2.99 -13.38
C ASP A 88 5.41 1.82 -14.18
N LEU A 89 4.84 0.82 -13.51
CA LEU A 89 4.22 -0.34 -14.17
C LEU A 89 2.77 -0.10 -14.59
N TYR A 90 2.10 0.90 -14.01
CA TYR A 90 0.67 1.17 -14.23
C TYR A 90 0.37 2.65 -14.49
N TRP A 91 1.36 3.43 -14.93
CA TRP A 91 1.26 4.87 -15.15
C TRP A 91 0.04 5.30 -15.98
N PRO A 92 -0.33 4.65 -17.10
CA PRO A 92 -1.52 5.03 -17.88
C PRO A 92 -2.84 4.86 -17.12
N THR A 93 -2.83 4.00 -16.10
CA THR A 93 -3.99 3.71 -15.25
C THR A 93 -3.80 4.22 -13.83
N ILE A 94 -2.90 5.19 -13.61
CA ILE A 94 -2.59 5.73 -12.29
C ILE A 94 -3.82 6.23 -11.54
N ALA A 95 -4.77 6.87 -12.22
CA ALA A 95 -6.02 7.35 -11.63
C ALA A 95 -6.90 6.19 -11.10
N ALA A 96 -6.88 5.04 -11.77
CA ALA A 96 -7.60 3.85 -11.30
C ALA A 96 -6.93 3.24 -10.08
N ALA A 97 -5.60 3.21 -10.04
CA ALA A 97 -4.84 2.77 -8.86
C ALA A 97 -5.08 3.71 -7.67
N GLU A 98 -5.03 5.02 -7.87
CA GLU A 98 -5.31 6.00 -6.82
C GLU A 98 -6.74 5.85 -6.30
N SER A 99 -7.73 5.77 -7.20
CA SER A 99 -9.13 5.56 -6.84
C SER A 99 -9.31 4.30 -6.01
N TYR A 100 -8.61 3.21 -6.36
CA TYR A 100 -8.74 1.93 -5.66
C TYR A 100 -8.39 2.02 -4.16
N TYR A 101 -7.39 2.83 -3.79
CA TYR A 101 -6.95 3.02 -2.41
C TYR A 101 -7.61 4.23 -1.71
N ARG A 102 -8.33 5.08 -2.45
CA ARG A 102 -8.94 6.30 -1.92
C ARG A 102 -10.19 5.98 -1.11
N ARG A 103 -10.47 6.81 -0.11
CA ARG A 103 -11.74 6.84 0.62
C ARG A 103 -12.92 7.11 -0.32
N GLY A 104 -14.05 6.44 -0.08
CA GLY A 104 -15.29 6.59 -0.84
C GLY A 104 -15.30 5.89 -2.20
N SER A 105 -14.32 5.01 -2.46
CA SER A 105 -14.20 4.26 -3.71
C SER A 105 -15.02 2.96 -3.73
N SER A 106 -15.64 2.57 -2.61
CA SER A 106 -16.39 1.31 -2.44
C SER A 106 -15.57 0.04 -2.68
N THR A 107 -14.23 0.12 -2.65
CA THR A 107 -13.34 -1.03 -2.75
C THR A 107 -13.19 -1.75 -1.40
N ASP A 108 -12.61 -2.95 -1.42
CA ASP A 108 -12.30 -3.67 -0.18
C ASP A 108 -11.32 -2.86 0.71
N PHE A 109 -10.38 -2.14 0.10
CA PHE A 109 -9.50 -1.19 0.79
C PHE A 109 -10.30 -0.09 1.50
N ASP A 110 -11.23 0.54 0.79
CA ASP A 110 -12.09 1.58 1.34
C ASP A 110 -12.96 1.06 2.50
N GLN A 111 -13.47 -0.17 2.42
CA GLN A 111 -14.24 -0.78 3.52
C GLN A 111 -13.42 -0.87 4.81
N HIS A 112 -12.16 -1.30 4.73
CA HIS A 112 -11.27 -1.35 5.89
C HIS A 112 -10.90 0.05 6.40
N ALA A 113 -10.62 1.00 5.50
CA ALA A 113 -10.33 2.37 5.86
C ALA A 113 -11.53 3.05 6.56
N GLN A 114 -12.74 2.87 6.03
CA GLN A 114 -13.97 3.42 6.62
C GLN A 114 -14.27 2.83 7.99
N ARG A 115 -14.05 1.52 8.18
CA ARG A 115 -14.21 0.87 9.48
C ARG A 115 -13.25 1.43 10.52
N MET A 116 -11.97 1.59 10.16
CA MET A 116 -10.98 2.21 11.02
C MET A 116 -11.39 3.64 11.40
N LEU A 117 -11.75 4.45 10.40
CA LEU A 117 -12.13 5.85 10.61
C LEU A 117 -13.42 6.01 11.42
N SER A 118 -14.38 5.08 11.31
CA SER A 118 -15.60 5.13 12.11
C SER A 118 -15.34 4.78 13.58
N GLN A 119 -14.39 3.90 13.86
CA GLN A 119 -13.98 3.53 15.22
C GLN A 119 -13.19 4.66 15.90
N LEU A 120 -12.29 5.32 15.16
CA LEU A 120 -11.48 6.42 15.70
C LEU A 120 -12.23 7.76 15.78
N GLY A 121 -13.25 7.94 14.94
CA GLY A 121 -13.79 9.24 14.57
C GLY A 121 -13.07 9.79 13.33
N SER A 122 -13.84 10.26 12.34
CA SER A 122 -13.33 10.57 11.00
C SER A 122 -12.34 11.75 10.92
N LEU A 123 -12.19 12.51 12.00
CA LEU A 123 -11.25 13.63 12.15
C LEU A 123 -9.97 13.26 12.91
N ALA A 124 -9.87 12.03 13.42
CA ALA A 124 -8.76 11.61 14.27
C ALA A 124 -7.47 11.33 13.48
N ILE A 125 -7.57 11.08 12.17
CA ILE A 125 -6.42 10.72 11.33
C ILE A 125 -6.56 11.30 9.91
N ASP A 126 -5.50 11.96 9.41
CA ASP A 126 -5.39 12.38 8.01
C ASP A 126 -5.08 11.15 7.14
N TYR A 127 -5.96 10.84 6.20
CA TYR A 127 -5.81 9.70 5.30
C TYR A 127 -5.49 10.20 3.89
N ARG A 128 -4.30 9.88 3.38
CA ARG A 128 -3.86 10.24 2.03
C ARG A 128 -3.44 9.03 1.23
N VAL A 129 -3.57 9.14 -0.08
CA VAL A 129 -3.07 8.16 -1.05
C VAL A 129 -2.09 8.88 -1.97
N LEU A 130 -0.94 8.27 -2.21
CA LEU A 130 0.03 8.80 -3.16
C LEU A 130 0.59 7.67 -4.02
N PRO A 131 0.27 7.64 -5.33
CA PRO A 131 0.99 6.81 -6.26
C PRO A 131 2.44 7.28 -6.41
N VAL A 132 3.39 6.36 -6.33
CA VAL A 132 4.82 6.67 -6.41
C VAL A 132 5.56 5.63 -7.26
N ALA A 133 6.57 6.06 -7.98
CA ALA A 133 7.54 5.19 -8.63
C ALA A 133 8.93 5.56 -8.13
N THR A 134 9.60 4.62 -7.45
CA THR A 134 10.93 4.86 -6.88
C THR A 134 12.06 4.49 -7.83
N GLN A 135 11.75 3.66 -8.83
CA GLN A 135 12.69 3.20 -9.85
C GLN A 135 11.91 2.76 -11.09
N ALA A 136 12.48 2.97 -12.28
CA ALA A 136 11.96 2.38 -13.51
C ALA A 136 12.51 0.96 -13.64
N LEU A 137 11.69 -0.04 -13.32
CA LEU A 137 12.11 -1.44 -13.33
C LEU A 137 11.01 -2.38 -13.80
N ASP A 138 11.32 -3.20 -14.80
CA ASP A 138 10.42 -4.26 -15.25
C ASP A 138 10.06 -5.21 -14.09
N PHE A 139 8.77 -5.50 -13.96
CA PHE A 139 8.29 -6.52 -13.07
C PHE A 139 8.52 -7.90 -13.66
N ARG A 140 9.02 -8.83 -12.83
CA ARG A 140 9.31 -10.21 -13.22
C ARG A 140 8.85 -11.18 -12.14
N PHE A 141 8.00 -12.12 -12.52
CA PHE A 141 7.60 -13.25 -11.70
C PHE A 141 7.89 -14.55 -12.46
N GLY A 142 8.99 -15.22 -12.12
CA GLY A 142 9.43 -16.45 -12.77
C GLY A 142 9.28 -17.65 -11.85
N SER A 143 8.49 -18.64 -12.26
CA SER A 143 8.25 -19.90 -11.52
C SER A 143 8.50 -21.12 -12.40
N SER A 144 8.32 -22.32 -11.84
CA SER A 144 8.29 -23.57 -12.62
C SER A 144 7.22 -23.59 -13.73
N ARG A 145 6.18 -22.75 -13.65
CA ARG A 145 5.12 -22.62 -14.66
C ARG A 145 5.45 -21.64 -15.80
N GLY A 146 6.55 -20.91 -15.70
CA GLY A 146 7.01 -19.95 -16.71
C GLY A 146 7.26 -18.55 -16.15
N LEU A 147 7.48 -17.59 -17.05
CA LEU A 147 7.80 -16.22 -16.70
C LEU A 147 6.63 -15.28 -17.03
N ILE A 148 6.20 -14.50 -16.03
CA ILE A 148 5.27 -13.39 -16.17
C ILE A 148 6.08 -12.10 -16.05
N THR A 149 5.87 -11.15 -16.97
CA THR A 149 6.57 -9.85 -16.95
C THR A 149 5.61 -8.70 -17.21
N ALA A 150 5.94 -7.51 -16.68
CA ALA A 150 5.36 -6.25 -17.09
C ALA A 150 6.48 -5.21 -17.24
N GLN A 151 6.42 -4.42 -18.31
CA GLN A 151 7.46 -3.44 -18.60
C GLN A 151 7.21 -2.14 -17.84
N THR A 152 8.31 -1.53 -17.39
CA THR A 152 8.27 -0.17 -16.87
C THR A 152 7.84 0.81 -17.97
N GLN A 153 7.05 1.80 -17.61
CA GLN A 153 6.50 2.82 -18.51
C GLN A 153 7.04 4.22 -18.21
N LEU A 154 7.93 4.32 -17.22
CA LEU A 154 8.58 5.55 -16.82
C LEU A 154 10.09 5.45 -17.03
N THR A 155 10.71 6.62 -17.08
CA THR A 155 12.16 6.79 -17.02
C THR A 155 12.60 7.00 -15.57
N ASN A 156 13.90 6.82 -15.30
CA ASN A 156 14.45 7.11 -13.96
C ASN A 156 14.24 8.57 -13.56
N ASP A 157 14.37 9.53 -14.49
CA ASP A 157 14.12 10.96 -14.22
C ASP A 157 12.67 11.21 -13.74
N GLN A 158 11.69 10.48 -14.30
CA GLN A 158 10.30 10.56 -13.85
C GLN A 158 10.10 9.91 -12.48
N CYS A 159 10.83 8.84 -12.17
CA CYS A 159 10.84 8.25 -10.84
C CYS A 159 11.48 9.18 -9.80
N ASP A 160 12.56 9.88 -10.14
CA ASP A 160 13.19 10.88 -9.27
C ASP A 160 12.22 12.03 -8.94
N ALA A 161 11.49 12.53 -9.92
CA ALA A 161 10.43 13.51 -9.70
C ALA A 161 9.30 12.96 -8.79
N SER A 162 8.95 11.68 -8.95
CA SER A 162 7.96 11.02 -8.09
C SER A 162 8.44 10.90 -6.64
N LEU A 163 9.72 10.63 -6.42
CA LEU A 163 10.35 10.61 -5.09
C LEU A 163 10.36 11.98 -4.42
N LEU A 164 10.61 13.05 -5.17
CA LEU A 164 10.52 14.42 -4.63
C LEU A 164 9.12 14.72 -4.11
N CYS A 165 8.07 14.37 -4.86
CA CYS A 165 6.69 14.52 -4.44
C CYS A 165 6.36 13.72 -3.16
N LEU A 166 6.93 12.51 -3.01
CA LEU A 166 6.82 11.72 -1.78
C LEU A 166 7.45 12.45 -0.58
N VAL A 167 8.66 12.98 -0.73
CA VAL A 167 9.36 13.70 0.34
C VAL A 167 8.58 14.94 0.77
N GLU A 168 8.08 15.72 -0.20
CA GLU A 168 7.24 16.90 0.08
C GLU A 168 5.97 16.50 0.83
N THR A 169 5.26 15.46 0.37
CA THR A 169 4.04 14.96 1.01
C THR A 169 4.27 14.50 2.45
N ILE A 170 5.37 13.76 2.71
CA ILE A 170 5.74 13.36 4.06
C ILE A 170 6.06 14.59 4.92
N GLY A 171 6.77 15.58 4.35
CA GLY A 171 7.06 16.84 5.02
C GLY A 171 5.79 17.58 5.46
N GLU A 172 4.78 17.67 4.61
CA GLU A 172 3.48 18.24 4.96
C GLU A 172 2.79 17.48 6.10
N LEU A 173 2.75 16.15 6.01
CA LEU A 173 2.09 15.29 7.01
C LEU A 173 2.78 15.35 8.38
N CYS A 174 4.10 15.51 8.42
CA CYS A 174 4.84 15.63 9.68
C CYS A 174 4.66 17.01 10.33
N ASN A 175 4.47 18.06 9.52
CA ASN A 175 4.37 19.45 9.98
C ASN A 175 2.93 19.91 10.30
N GLY A 176 1.90 19.19 9.83
CA GLY A 176 0.50 19.37 10.25
C GLY A 176 0.24 18.81 11.63
#